data_AF-A0A6J4RQ31-F1
#
_entry.id   AF-A0A6J4RQ31-F1
#
_cell.length_a   1.000
_cell.length_b   1.000
_cell.length_c   1.000
_cell.angle_alpha   90.00
_cell.angle_beta   90.00
_cell.angle_gamma   90.00
#
_symmetry.space_group_name_H-M   'P 1'
#
loop_
_entity.id
_entity.type
_entity.pdbx_description
1 polymer ?
#
loop_
_entity_poly.entity_id
_entity_poly.type
_entity_poly.pdbx_seq_one_letter_code
_entity_poly.pdbx_strand_id
1 'polypeptide(L)'
;MASLLRRALALLAVVALAVVAVIVLFPGETNLPRLVPGTGADNDPLAYTSAREDAFAQAAARGHAHVIYAKSPGGARASAARTARYRSLVEAAAEAAEVQPDTLEAIVLLESAGRPDAVADPRLEGAVGLTQILAETGRNLLEMKVDPAAARRIGRSLRRATRAGDTELIGRLRARRRAVDERFDPPKALAAAARYLKFARGELGRDDLAVVSYHMGVGNLQSALSAYGEDDISYARLYFDSTPLEHEQAYRKLAALGDDSATYLWRVEAAREIMRLYRSDPAQLDRISALQTAKNSAEEVLHPRAETKPFRSPSALREAYDDGRLAALRRTTLAKYGLRIDRGMGELAPRLQRRKTTYRGLRPPALALLTYLGAGVKSISGSEGSLAVTSTVRDERYQRLLLSRNREATPNYSLHTTGWAFDLLRTYRSKDQALALQFMLERLQSHNLIAWVREPAAIHITVSADARRLAAVLEP
;
A
#
# COMPACT_ATOMS: atom_id res chain seq x y z
N MET A 1 -45.77 42.37 48.57
CA MET A 1 -45.28 42.14 47.18
C MET A 1 -43.75 42.26 47.04
N ALA A 2 -43.09 43.29 47.60
CA ALA A 2 -41.64 43.49 47.43
C ALA A 2 -40.73 42.37 48.00
N SER A 3 -41.13 41.68 49.07
CA SER A 3 -40.32 40.58 49.66
C SER A 3 -40.37 39.28 48.84
N LEU A 4 -41.50 38.99 48.19
CA LEU A 4 -41.67 37.84 47.30
C LEU A 4 -40.87 38.02 46.02
N LEU A 5 -40.86 39.24 45.46
CA LEU A 5 -40.06 39.56 44.27
C LEU A 5 -38.55 39.42 44.53
N ARG A 6 -38.07 39.87 45.71
CA ARG A 6 -36.66 39.72 46.11
C ARG A 6 -36.25 38.26 46.32
N ARG A 7 -37.12 37.44 46.89
CA ARG A 7 -36.88 35.99 47.05
C ARG A 7 -36.88 35.26 45.70
N ALA A 8 -37.77 35.63 44.79
CA ALA A 8 -37.80 35.08 43.44
C ALA A 8 -36.53 35.45 42.63
N LEU A 9 -36.07 36.71 42.73
CA LEU A 9 -34.83 37.16 42.08
C LEU A 9 -33.59 36.49 42.68
N ALA A 10 -33.53 36.30 43.99
CA ALA A 10 -32.43 35.59 44.64
C ALA A 10 -32.40 34.11 44.23
N LEU A 11 -33.56 33.46 44.11
CA LEU A 11 -33.64 32.07 43.65
C LEU A 11 -33.21 31.95 42.18
N LEU A 12 -33.64 32.88 41.33
CA LEU A 12 -33.20 32.96 39.92
C LEU A 12 -31.69 33.17 39.80
N ALA A 13 -31.11 34.01 40.66
CA ALA A 13 -29.66 34.23 40.68
C ALA A 13 -28.89 32.97 41.11
N VAL A 14 -29.38 32.23 42.10
CA VAL A 14 -28.76 30.96 42.54
C VAL A 14 -28.90 29.89 41.46
N VAL A 15 -30.06 29.78 40.80
CA VAL A 15 -30.25 28.86 39.67
C VAL A 15 -29.35 29.23 38.50
N ALA A 16 -29.23 30.52 38.17
CA ALA A 16 -28.34 30.97 37.11
C ALA A 16 -26.87 30.68 37.44
N LEU A 17 -26.44 30.90 38.69
CA LEU A 17 -25.10 30.55 39.15
C LEU A 17 -24.86 29.03 39.16
N ALA A 18 -25.86 28.23 39.51
CA ALA A 18 -25.77 26.78 39.46
C ALA A 18 -25.67 26.27 38.01
N VAL A 19 -26.43 26.86 37.07
CA VAL A 19 -26.36 26.53 35.64
C VAL A 19 -25.01 26.94 35.06
N VAL A 20 -24.51 28.13 35.39
CA VAL A 20 -23.17 28.58 34.96
C VAL A 20 -22.08 27.70 35.57
N ALA A 21 -22.20 27.32 36.85
CA ALA A 21 -21.26 26.40 37.50
C ALA A 21 -21.29 25.01 36.85
N VAL A 22 -22.47 24.51 36.46
CA VAL A 22 -22.59 23.25 35.71
C VAL A 22 -21.95 23.36 34.32
N ILE A 23 -22.14 24.47 33.59
CA ILE A 23 -21.54 24.69 32.26
C ILE A 23 -20.01 24.82 32.34
N VAL A 24 -19.48 25.43 33.41
CA VAL A 24 -18.04 25.65 33.61
C VAL A 24 -17.34 24.41 34.19
N LEU A 25 -18.00 23.64 35.07
CA LEU A 25 -17.44 22.43 35.70
C LEU A 25 -17.70 21.16 34.89
N PHE A 26 -18.74 21.16 34.06
CA PHE A 26 -19.02 20.15 33.05
C PHE A 26 -19.09 20.87 31.70
N PRO A 27 -17.94 21.29 31.13
CA PRO A 27 -17.93 21.64 29.71
C PRO A 27 -18.51 20.42 29.01
N GLY A 28 -19.71 20.58 28.44
CA GLY A 28 -20.38 19.50 27.73
C GLY A 28 -19.34 18.92 26.79
N GLU A 29 -19.14 17.59 26.85
CA GLU A 29 -18.19 16.89 26.00
C GLU A 29 -18.29 17.53 24.63
N THR A 30 -17.31 18.35 24.26
CA THR A 30 -17.23 18.86 22.91
C THR A 30 -17.16 17.58 22.10
N ASN A 31 -18.25 17.26 21.41
CA ASN A 31 -18.35 16.11 20.53
C ASN A 31 -17.30 16.31 19.45
N LEU A 32 -16.05 16.01 19.78
CA LEU A 32 -14.99 15.85 18.82
C LEU A 32 -15.50 14.77 17.87
N PRO A 33 -15.41 15.01 16.54
CA PRO A 33 -15.86 14.05 15.58
C PRO A 33 -15.27 12.69 15.93
N ARG A 34 -16.14 11.69 16.10
CA ARG A 34 -15.72 10.34 16.47
C ARG A 34 -14.78 9.88 15.36
N LEU A 35 -13.54 9.53 15.68
CA LEU A 35 -12.62 8.99 14.67
C LEU A 35 -13.20 7.70 14.08
N VAL A 36 -13.66 7.78 12.83
CA VAL A 36 -14.26 6.68 12.08
C VAL A 36 -13.59 6.65 10.70
N PRO A 37 -12.40 6.02 10.60
CA PRO A 37 -11.69 5.90 9.34
C PRO A 37 -12.57 5.30 8.24
N GLY A 38 -12.60 5.95 7.09
CA GLY A 38 -13.42 5.58 5.94
C GLY A 38 -14.83 6.18 5.89
N THR A 39 -15.15 7.20 6.70
CA THR A 39 -16.46 7.90 6.69
C THR A 39 -16.34 9.40 6.37
N GLY A 40 -15.67 9.71 5.27
CA GLY A 40 -15.57 11.08 4.78
C GLY A 40 -14.69 12.00 5.64
N ALA A 41 -14.55 13.25 5.18
CA ALA A 41 -13.59 14.21 5.73
C ALA A 41 -13.86 14.63 7.19
N ASP A 42 -15.11 14.54 7.64
CA ASP A 42 -15.50 14.97 8.99
C ASP A 42 -14.93 14.06 10.09
N ASN A 43 -14.74 12.77 9.79
CA ASN A 43 -14.35 11.74 10.77
C ASN A 43 -13.12 10.92 10.35
N ASP A 44 -12.57 11.17 9.16
CA ASP A 44 -11.35 10.54 8.65
C ASP A 44 -10.33 11.58 8.14
N PRO A 45 -9.20 11.81 8.85
CA PRO A 45 -8.13 12.72 8.40
C PRO A 45 -7.42 12.29 7.09
N LEU A 46 -7.66 11.06 6.64
CA LEU A 46 -7.15 10.52 5.38
C LEU A 46 -8.20 10.44 4.28
N ALA A 47 -9.43 10.94 4.50
CA ALA A 47 -10.47 10.98 3.49
C ALA A 47 -10.00 11.67 2.20
N TYR A 48 -10.55 11.21 1.08
CA TYR A 48 -10.25 11.81 -0.21
C TYR A 48 -10.73 13.26 -0.26
N THR A 49 -9.97 14.12 -0.93
CA THR A 49 -10.36 15.48 -1.30
C THR A 49 -9.72 15.77 -2.65
N SER A 50 -10.45 16.43 -3.56
CA SER A 50 -9.96 16.77 -4.90
C SER A 50 -8.68 17.61 -4.86
N ALA A 51 -8.57 18.52 -3.89
CA ALA A 51 -7.39 19.35 -3.68
C ALA A 51 -6.11 18.56 -3.34
N ARG A 52 -6.22 17.28 -2.95
CA ARG A 52 -5.09 16.42 -2.57
C ARG A 52 -4.90 15.22 -3.50
N GLU A 53 -5.60 15.19 -4.64
CA GLU A 53 -5.57 14.06 -5.57
C GLU A 53 -4.14 13.65 -5.97
N ASP A 54 -3.33 14.59 -6.44
CA ASP A 54 -1.93 14.32 -6.82
C ASP A 54 -1.10 13.77 -5.66
N ALA A 55 -1.31 14.30 -4.45
CA ALA A 55 -0.62 13.84 -3.25
C ALA A 55 -1.04 12.40 -2.88
N PHE A 56 -2.29 12.02 -3.10
CA PHE A 56 -2.77 10.66 -2.93
C PHE A 56 -2.15 9.72 -3.97
N ALA A 57 -2.17 10.09 -5.25
CA ALA A 57 -1.59 9.29 -6.33
C ALA A 57 -0.09 9.04 -6.12
N GLN A 58 0.67 10.09 -5.77
CA GLN A 58 2.10 9.99 -5.48
C GLN A 58 2.39 9.13 -4.25
N ALA A 59 1.57 9.25 -3.20
CA ALA A 59 1.69 8.39 -2.03
C ALA A 59 1.41 6.92 -2.40
N ALA A 60 0.36 6.65 -3.17
CA ALA A 60 0.01 5.31 -3.60
C ALA A 60 1.12 4.67 -4.41
N ALA A 61 1.70 5.41 -5.35
CA ALA A 61 2.84 4.95 -6.14
C ALA A 61 4.01 4.53 -5.25
N ARG A 62 4.41 5.36 -4.27
CA ARG A 62 5.47 5.01 -3.32
C ARG A 62 5.11 3.80 -2.45
N GLY A 63 3.88 3.73 -1.97
CA GLY A 63 3.38 2.66 -1.12
C GLY A 63 3.35 1.29 -1.81
N HIS A 64 3.12 1.27 -3.12
CA HIS A 64 3.06 0.05 -3.93
C HIS A 64 4.34 -0.25 -4.72
N ALA A 65 5.38 0.59 -4.60
CA ALA A 65 6.61 0.44 -5.38
C ALA A 65 7.43 -0.81 -5.04
N HIS A 66 7.39 -1.28 -3.78
CA HIS A 66 8.27 -2.35 -3.27
C HIS A 66 8.30 -3.59 -4.16
N VAL A 67 7.12 -4.07 -4.57
CA VAL A 67 6.99 -5.30 -5.35
C VAL A 67 7.71 -5.22 -6.69
N ILE A 68 7.77 -4.03 -7.29
CA ILE A 68 8.40 -3.79 -8.60
C ILE A 68 9.92 -3.92 -8.47
N TYR A 69 10.50 -3.36 -7.40
CA TYR A 69 11.92 -3.50 -7.10
C TYR A 69 12.28 -4.94 -6.71
N ALA A 70 11.49 -5.55 -5.82
CA ALA A 70 11.75 -6.88 -5.27
C ALA A 70 11.62 -8.00 -6.31
N LYS A 71 10.67 -7.88 -7.25
CA LYS A 71 10.41 -8.91 -8.28
C LYS A 71 11.04 -8.60 -9.64
N SER A 72 11.69 -7.45 -9.80
CA SER A 72 12.37 -7.07 -11.05
C SER A 72 13.50 -8.05 -11.39
N PRO A 73 13.43 -8.77 -12.52
CA PRO A 73 14.46 -9.74 -12.86
C PRO A 73 15.83 -9.10 -13.13
N GLY A 74 16.82 -9.51 -12.35
CA GLY A 74 18.16 -8.90 -12.39
C GLY A 74 18.25 -7.52 -11.72
N GLY A 75 17.23 -7.13 -10.96
CA GLY A 75 17.14 -5.83 -10.28
C GLY A 75 16.52 -4.73 -11.14
N ALA A 76 16.05 -3.66 -10.47
CA ALA A 76 15.31 -2.57 -11.11
C ALA A 76 16.10 -1.89 -12.24
N ARG A 77 17.40 -1.62 -12.04
CA ARG A 77 18.27 -1.03 -13.06
C ARG A 77 18.38 -1.90 -14.32
N ALA A 78 18.57 -3.21 -14.17
CA ALA A 78 18.67 -4.11 -15.32
C ALA A 78 17.34 -4.23 -16.07
N SER A 79 16.22 -4.23 -15.34
CA SER A 79 14.87 -4.19 -15.92
C SER A 79 14.60 -2.90 -16.67
N ALA A 80 14.98 -1.74 -16.10
CA ALA A 80 14.86 -0.44 -16.75
C ALA A 80 15.72 -0.36 -18.01
N ALA A 81 16.97 -0.84 -17.95
CA ALA A 81 17.86 -0.89 -19.10
C ALA A 81 17.35 -1.79 -20.24
N ARG A 82 16.67 -2.91 -19.92
CA ARG A 82 16.01 -3.73 -20.95
C ARG A 82 14.81 -3.01 -21.55
N THR A 83 14.01 -2.36 -20.72
CA THR A 83 12.80 -1.63 -21.14
C THR A 83 13.15 -0.44 -22.04
N ALA A 84 14.16 0.35 -21.67
CA ALA A 84 14.61 1.52 -22.41
C ALA A 84 15.05 1.22 -23.86
N ARG A 85 15.43 -0.04 -24.18
CA ARG A 85 15.77 -0.46 -25.56
C ARG A 85 14.58 -0.35 -26.52
N TYR A 86 13.37 -0.31 -26.00
CA TYR A 86 12.15 -0.23 -26.77
C TYR A 86 11.64 1.21 -26.92
N ARG A 87 12.36 2.23 -26.42
CA ARG A 87 11.85 3.61 -26.35
C ARG A 87 11.34 4.15 -27.69
N SER A 88 12.11 3.99 -28.77
CA SER A 88 11.66 4.48 -30.09
C SER A 88 10.41 3.75 -30.60
N LEU A 89 10.24 2.46 -30.29
CA LEU A 89 9.03 1.72 -30.64
C LEU A 89 7.84 2.14 -29.75
N VAL A 90 8.11 2.45 -28.49
CA VAL A 90 7.11 2.97 -27.55
C VAL A 90 6.61 4.33 -28.03
N GLU A 91 7.50 5.25 -28.40
CA GLU A 91 7.14 6.58 -28.90
C GLU A 91 6.29 6.48 -30.17
N ALA A 92 6.69 5.67 -31.14
CA ALA A 92 5.93 5.46 -32.37
C ALA A 92 4.53 4.87 -32.11
N ALA A 93 4.43 3.87 -31.23
CA ALA A 93 3.15 3.27 -30.86
C ALA A 93 2.26 4.25 -30.07
N ALA A 94 2.87 5.03 -29.17
CA ALA A 94 2.19 6.00 -28.33
C ALA A 94 1.63 7.17 -29.15
N GLU A 95 2.41 7.70 -30.09
CA GLU A 95 1.98 8.74 -31.02
C GLU A 95 0.79 8.29 -31.87
N ALA A 96 0.86 7.09 -32.46
CA ALA A 96 -0.22 6.55 -33.29
C ALA A 96 -1.56 6.37 -32.54
N ALA A 97 -1.50 6.17 -31.23
CA ALA A 97 -2.68 6.00 -30.38
C ALA A 97 -3.00 7.24 -29.53
N GLU A 98 -2.24 8.33 -29.67
CA GLU A 98 -2.35 9.55 -28.87
C GLU A 98 -2.32 9.26 -27.35
N VAL A 99 -1.40 8.40 -26.90
CA VAL A 99 -1.20 8.07 -25.48
C VAL A 99 0.16 8.57 -25.00
N GLN A 100 0.33 8.71 -23.69
CA GLN A 100 1.60 9.17 -23.12
C GLN A 100 2.70 8.09 -23.26
N PRO A 101 3.83 8.37 -23.92
CA PRO A 101 4.88 7.38 -24.16
C PRO A 101 5.52 6.87 -22.86
N ASP A 102 5.64 7.73 -21.85
CA ASP A 102 6.20 7.34 -20.54
C ASP A 102 5.28 6.37 -19.79
N THR A 103 3.96 6.49 -19.97
CA THR A 103 2.99 5.55 -19.42
C THR A 103 3.08 4.20 -20.11
N LEU A 104 3.15 4.17 -21.44
CA LEU A 104 3.29 2.92 -22.19
C LEU A 104 4.62 2.21 -21.87
N GLU A 105 5.71 2.97 -21.70
CA GLU A 105 6.99 2.43 -21.26
C GLU A 105 6.94 1.87 -19.84
N ALA A 106 6.26 2.55 -18.93
CA ALA A 106 6.06 2.09 -17.56
C ALA A 106 5.25 0.79 -17.50
N ILE A 107 4.23 0.64 -18.36
CA ILE A 107 3.50 -0.62 -18.54
C ILE A 107 4.47 -1.73 -18.98
N VAL A 108 5.36 -1.49 -19.95
CA VAL A 108 6.35 -2.50 -20.37
C VAL A 108 7.26 -2.94 -19.22
N LEU A 109 7.72 -1.99 -18.40
CA LEU A 109 8.55 -2.30 -17.23
C LEU A 109 7.77 -3.15 -16.22
N LEU A 110 6.54 -2.76 -15.89
CA LEU A 110 5.70 -3.44 -14.91
C LEU A 110 5.33 -4.87 -15.37
N GLU A 111 4.93 -5.01 -16.63
CA GLU A 111 4.37 -6.24 -17.18
C GLU A 111 5.43 -7.31 -17.48
N SER A 112 6.58 -6.90 -18.00
CA SER A 112 7.58 -7.86 -18.49
C SER A 112 9.01 -7.57 -18.06
N ALA A 113 9.25 -6.42 -17.40
CA ALA A 113 10.59 -5.92 -17.15
C ALA A 113 11.46 -5.87 -18.42
N GLY A 114 10.84 -5.48 -19.54
CA GLY A 114 11.45 -5.40 -20.87
C GLY A 114 11.79 -6.76 -21.49
N ARG A 115 11.10 -7.84 -21.11
CA ARG A 115 11.33 -9.19 -21.65
C ARG A 115 10.27 -9.56 -22.68
N PRO A 116 10.60 -9.60 -23.98
CA PRO A 116 9.60 -9.86 -25.04
C PRO A 116 9.12 -11.31 -25.06
N ASP A 117 9.72 -12.20 -24.28
CA ASP A 117 9.37 -13.60 -24.12
C ASP A 117 8.75 -13.93 -22.76
N ALA A 118 8.35 -12.91 -21.98
CA ALA A 118 7.60 -13.09 -20.74
C ALA A 118 6.28 -13.83 -20.99
N VAL A 119 5.96 -14.80 -20.13
CA VAL A 119 4.75 -15.63 -20.21
C VAL A 119 4.19 -15.84 -18.80
N ALA A 120 2.91 -15.60 -18.62
CA ALA A 120 2.23 -15.79 -17.33
C ALA A 120 1.92 -17.28 -17.07
N ASP A 121 1.71 -18.08 -18.12
CA ASP A 121 1.34 -19.49 -17.99
C ASP A 121 2.01 -20.37 -19.08
N PRO A 122 2.17 -21.68 -18.83
CA PRO A 122 2.87 -22.59 -19.76
C PRO A 122 2.04 -23.00 -20.98
N ARG A 123 0.71 -22.78 -20.97
CA ARG A 123 -0.20 -23.07 -22.10
C ARG A 123 -0.26 -21.90 -23.08
N LEU A 124 0.15 -20.70 -22.66
CA LEU A 124 0.14 -19.45 -23.43
C LEU A 124 -1.28 -18.91 -23.72
N GLU A 125 -2.26 -19.32 -22.90
CA GLU A 125 -3.62 -18.78 -22.98
C GLU A 125 -3.73 -17.45 -22.23
N GLY A 126 -2.95 -17.29 -21.15
CA GLY A 126 -2.82 -16.07 -20.40
C GLY A 126 -1.90 -15.05 -21.09
N ALA A 127 -1.41 -14.13 -20.27
CA ALA A 127 -0.63 -12.98 -20.69
C ALA A 127 0.74 -13.34 -21.28
N VAL A 128 1.10 -12.70 -22.38
CA VAL A 128 2.33 -12.95 -23.13
C VAL A 128 2.96 -11.65 -23.64
N GLY A 129 4.30 -11.63 -23.66
CA GLY A 129 5.07 -10.60 -24.34
C GLY A 129 5.40 -9.39 -23.47
N LEU A 130 5.88 -8.33 -24.13
CA LEU A 130 6.33 -7.10 -23.47
C LEU A 130 5.25 -6.43 -22.61
N THR A 131 4.01 -6.50 -23.09
CA THR A 131 2.85 -5.80 -22.55
C THR A 131 1.80 -6.77 -22.00
N GLN A 132 2.17 -8.06 -21.85
CA GLN A 132 1.37 -9.09 -21.18
C GLN A 132 -0.08 -9.22 -21.69
N ILE A 133 -0.25 -9.29 -23.01
CA ILE A 133 -1.57 -9.37 -23.66
C ILE A 133 -2.15 -10.79 -23.55
N LEU A 134 -3.41 -10.90 -23.11
CA LEU A 134 -4.17 -12.16 -23.09
C LEU A 134 -4.47 -12.66 -24.51
N ALA A 135 -4.56 -13.97 -24.69
CA ALA A 135 -4.74 -14.56 -26.03
C ALA A 135 -6.07 -14.13 -26.67
N GLU A 136 -7.16 -14.14 -25.90
CA GLU A 136 -8.50 -13.76 -26.38
C GLU A 136 -8.56 -12.27 -26.73
N THR A 137 -8.08 -11.40 -25.85
CA THR A 137 -8.00 -9.95 -26.10
C THR A 137 -7.17 -9.65 -27.34
N GLY A 138 -6.03 -10.33 -27.51
CA GLY A 138 -5.19 -10.21 -28.70
C GLY A 138 -5.94 -10.47 -30.00
N ARG A 139 -6.74 -11.54 -30.05
CA ARG A 139 -7.49 -11.93 -31.26
C ARG A 139 -8.71 -11.04 -31.51
N ASN A 140 -9.51 -10.82 -30.47
CA ASN A 140 -10.86 -10.28 -30.61
C ASN A 140 -10.91 -8.75 -30.57
N LEU A 141 -9.98 -8.11 -29.87
CA LEU A 141 -9.98 -6.66 -29.66
C LEU A 141 -8.79 -5.99 -30.37
N LEU A 142 -7.62 -6.63 -30.38
CA LEU A 142 -6.37 -5.99 -30.79
C LEU A 142 -5.88 -6.42 -32.17
N GLU A 143 -6.68 -7.21 -32.90
CA GLU A 143 -6.42 -7.64 -34.28
C GLU A 143 -5.05 -8.33 -34.45
N MET A 144 -4.62 -9.06 -33.42
CA MET A 144 -3.34 -9.77 -33.43
C MET A 144 -3.52 -11.21 -33.93
N LYS A 145 -2.54 -11.69 -34.69
CA LYS A 145 -2.40 -13.12 -34.98
C LYS A 145 -1.85 -13.84 -33.75
N VAL A 146 -2.67 -14.68 -33.13
CA VAL A 146 -2.33 -15.41 -31.90
C VAL A 146 -2.63 -16.90 -32.00
N ASP A 147 -1.58 -17.72 -32.13
CA ASP A 147 -1.64 -19.20 -32.08
C ASP A 147 -0.81 -19.76 -30.90
N PRO A 148 -1.43 -19.92 -29.71
CA PRO A 148 -0.76 -20.46 -28.52
C PRO A 148 -0.20 -21.87 -28.73
N ALA A 149 -0.90 -22.72 -29.48
CA ALA A 149 -0.52 -24.10 -29.70
C ALA A 149 0.75 -24.21 -30.55
N ALA A 150 0.84 -23.45 -31.65
CA ALA A 150 2.04 -23.38 -32.47
C ALA A 150 3.19 -22.72 -31.72
N ALA A 151 2.95 -21.58 -31.04
CA ALA A 151 3.98 -20.89 -30.27
C ALA A 151 4.57 -21.79 -29.17
N ARG A 152 3.75 -22.60 -28.50
CA ARG A 152 4.18 -23.57 -27.49
C ARG A 152 5.02 -24.71 -28.07
N ARG A 153 4.67 -25.23 -29.26
CA ARG A 153 5.48 -26.22 -29.97
C ARG A 153 6.88 -25.67 -30.26
N ILE A 154 6.96 -24.44 -30.78
CA ILE A 154 8.23 -23.75 -31.06
C ILE A 154 9.01 -23.50 -29.77
N GLY A 155 8.33 -23.09 -28.70
CA GLY A 155 8.95 -22.87 -27.38
C GLY A 155 9.64 -24.12 -26.80
N ARG A 156 9.11 -25.33 -27.06
CA ARG A 156 9.80 -26.57 -26.68
C ARG A 156 11.12 -26.75 -27.42
N SER A 157 11.14 -26.48 -28.72
CA SER A 157 12.37 -26.53 -29.52
C SER A 157 13.37 -25.46 -29.08
N LEU A 158 12.87 -24.25 -28.77
CA LEU A 158 13.71 -23.14 -28.31
C LEU A 158 14.45 -23.48 -27.01
N ARG A 159 13.78 -24.14 -26.06
CA ARG A 159 14.42 -24.61 -24.81
C ARG A 159 15.53 -25.62 -25.06
N ARG A 160 15.36 -26.54 -26.04
CA ARG A 160 16.42 -27.49 -26.40
C ARG A 160 17.61 -26.81 -27.05
N ALA A 161 17.37 -25.92 -28.02
CA ALA A 161 18.42 -25.14 -28.67
C ALA A 161 19.21 -24.27 -27.66
N THR A 162 18.50 -23.67 -26.69
CA THR A 162 19.13 -22.88 -25.61
C THR A 162 20.07 -23.71 -24.75
N ARG A 163 19.69 -24.94 -24.39
CA ARG A 163 20.57 -25.85 -23.62
C ARG A 163 21.79 -26.32 -24.44
N ALA A 164 21.63 -26.43 -25.75
CA ALA A 164 22.71 -26.83 -26.65
C ALA A 164 23.64 -25.66 -27.05
N GLY A 165 23.30 -24.42 -26.70
CA GLY A 165 24.09 -23.24 -27.09
C GLY A 165 23.99 -22.86 -28.57
N ASP A 166 23.01 -23.39 -29.32
CA ASP A 166 22.85 -23.14 -30.76
C ASP A 166 22.19 -21.78 -31.02
N THR A 167 23.01 -20.74 -31.10
CA THR A 167 22.58 -19.34 -31.23
C THR A 167 21.82 -19.07 -32.53
N GLU A 168 22.19 -19.71 -33.64
CA GLU A 168 21.54 -19.53 -34.94
C GLU A 168 20.13 -20.13 -34.92
N LEU A 169 19.98 -21.36 -34.42
CA LEU A 169 18.69 -22.01 -34.28
C LEU A 169 17.79 -21.26 -33.30
N ILE A 170 18.33 -20.70 -32.21
CA ILE A 170 17.60 -19.85 -31.27
C ILE A 170 17.02 -18.62 -32.01
N GLY A 171 17.81 -17.96 -32.85
CA GLY A 171 17.37 -16.82 -33.66
C GLY A 171 16.21 -17.19 -34.58
N ARG A 172 16.37 -18.28 -35.36
CA ARG A 172 15.34 -18.79 -36.28
C ARG A 172 14.04 -19.17 -35.57
N LEU A 173 14.13 -19.88 -34.44
CA LEU A 173 12.97 -20.30 -33.66
C LEU A 173 12.24 -19.11 -33.03
N ARG A 174 12.96 -18.07 -32.58
CA ARG A 174 12.34 -16.83 -32.09
C ARG A 174 11.57 -16.12 -33.20
N ALA A 175 12.16 -15.94 -34.38
CA ALA A 175 11.47 -15.34 -35.52
C ALA A 175 10.21 -16.13 -35.90
N ARG A 176 10.30 -17.46 -35.98
CA ARG A 176 9.15 -18.32 -36.25
C ARG A 176 8.06 -18.19 -35.18
N ARG A 177 8.44 -18.04 -33.90
CA ARG A 177 7.47 -17.86 -32.80
C ARG A 177 6.69 -16.55 -32.95
N ARG A 178 7.37 -15.45 -33.28
CA ARG A 178 6.74 -14.14 -33.54
C ARG A 178 5.76 -14.19 -34.71
N ALA A 179 6.08 -14.95 -35.76
CA ALA A 179 5.25 -15.07 -36.96
C ALA A 179 3.93 -15.84 -36.75
N VAL A 180 3.85 -16.68 -35.71
CA VAL A 180 2.63 -17.44 -35.37
C VAL A 180 1.86 -16.83 -34.20
N ASP A 181 2.55 -16.10 -33.32
CA ASP A 181 1.96 -15.44 -32.16
C ASP A 181 2.63 -14.08 -31.97
N GLU A 182 1.94 -13.04 -32.42
CA GLU A 182 2.43 -11.67 -32.50
C GLU A 182 2.61 -11.03 -31.13
N ARG A 183 2.12 -11.63 -30.05
CA ARG A 183 2.40 -11.18 -28.68
C ARG A 183 3.89 -11.25 -28.34
N PHE A 184 4.66 -12.12 -29.02
CA PHE A 184 6.12 -12.18 -28.91
C PHE A 184 6.87 -11.15 -29.78
N ASP A 185 6.16 -10.41 -30.62
CA ASP A 185 6.71 -9.41 -31.53
C ASP A 185 6.65 -8.01 -30.89
N PRO A 186 7.81 -7.40 -30.53
CA PRO A 186 7.80 -6.15 -29.77
C PRO A 186 7.06 -4.98 -30.43
N PRO A 187 7.30 -4.64 -31.73
CA PRO A 187 6.51 -3.62 -32.41
C PRO A 187 4.99 -3.88 -32.36
N LYS A 188 4.55 -5.11 -32.66
CA LYS A 188 3.12 -5.44 -32.69
C LYS A 188 2.48 -5.44 -31.30
N ALA A 189 3.19 -5.95 -30.29
CA ALA A 189 2.72 -5.95 -28.91
C ALA A 189 2.57 -4.52 -28.34
N LEU A 190 3.49 -3.61 -28.69
CA LEU A 190 3.40 -2.20 -28.30
C LEU A 190 2.25 -1.49 -29.00
N ALA A 191 2.10 -1.67 -30.31
CA ALA A 191 0.98 -1.11 -31.07
C ALA A 191 -0.38 -1.62 -30.56
N ALA A 192 -0.46 -2.90 -30.18
CA ALA A 192 -1.65 -3.49 -29.59
C ALA A 192 -1.98 -2.90 -28.21
N ALA A 193 -1.00 -2.75 -27.33
CA ALA A 193 -1.21 -2.10 -26.03
C ALA A 193 -1.64 -0.64 -26.18
N ALA A 194 -1.05 0.10 -27.12
CA ALA A 194 -1.45 1.46 -27.42
C ALA A 194 -2.89 1.55 -27.96
N ARG A 195 -3.30 0.64 -28.87
CA ARG A 195 -4.70 0.51 -29.32
C ARG A 195 -5.66 0.23 -28.16
N TYR A 196 -5.28 -0.66 -27.24
CA TYR A 196 -6.09 -0.93 -26.05
C TYR A 196 -6.33 0.35 -25.24
N LEU A 197 -5.27 1.11 -24.95
CA LEU A 197 -5.39 2.34 -24.15
C LEU A 197 -6.26 3.38 -24.85
N LYS A 198 -6.14 3.54 -26.18
CA LYS A 198 -7.01 4.43 -26.98
C LYS A 198 -8.48 3.98 -26.91
N PHE A 199 -8.74 2.69 -27.08
CA PHE A 199 -10.08 2.10 -26.94
C PHE A 199 -10.65 2.36 -25.54
N ALA A 200 -9.90 2.00 -24.49
CA ALA A 200 -10.34 2.15 -23.11
C ALA A 200 -10.61 3.62 -22.75
N ARG A 201 -9.79 4.56 -23.24
CA ARG A 201 -10.05 5.99 -23.07
C ARG A 201 -11.34 6.45 -23.77
N GLY A 202 -11.64 5.91 -24.95
CA GLY A 202 -12.91 6.18 -25.64
C GLY A 202 -14.12 5.72 -24.83
N GLU A 203 -14.02 4.58 -24.15
CA GLU A 203 -15.10 4.00 -23.32
C GLU A 203 -15.23 4.64 -21.94
N LEU A 204 -14.13 5.16 -21.37
CA LEU A 204 -14.06 5.61 -19.98
C LEU A 204 -13.88 7.13 -19.83
N GLY A 205 -13.57 7.84 -20.91
CA GLY A 205 -13.43 9.29 -20.96
C GLY A 205 -12.14 9.87 -20.38
N ARG A 206 -11.28 9.06 -19.74
CA ARG A 206 -10.06 9.55 -19.04
C ARG A 206 -8.86 8.63 -19.18
N ASP A 207 -7.66 9.21 -19.19
CA ASP A 207 -6.39 8.46 -19.30
C ASP A 207 -6.10 7.58 -18.08
N ASP A 208 -6.37 8.05 -16.86
CA ASP A 208 -6.14 7.30 -15.63
C ASP A 208 -7.04 6.06 -15.53
N LEU A 209 -8.30 6.20 -15.93
CA LEU A 209 -9.24 5.09 -16.07
C LEU A 209 -8.83 4.10 -17.18
N ALA A 210 -8.33 4.59 -18.32
CA ALA A 210 -7.82 3.73 -19.38
C ALA A 210 -6.59 2.91 -18.95
N VAL A 211 -5.68 3.51 -18.16
CA VAL A 211 -4.49 2.82 -17.64
C VAL A 211 -4.87 1.77 -16.62
N VAL A 212 -5.73 2.11 -15.65
CA VAL A 212 -6.11 1.13 -14.61
C VAL A 212 -6.94 -0.02 -15.18
N SER A 213 -7.77 0.25 -16.20
CA SER A 213 -8.56 -0.78 -16.88
C SER A 213 -7.68 -1.81 -17.59
N TYR A 214 -6.43 -1.47 -17.94
CA TYR A 214 -5.50 -2.37 -18.62
C TYR A 214 -5.37 -3.73 -17.92
N HIS A 215 -5.38 -3.73 -16.58
CA HIS A 215 -5.32 -4.95 -15.77
C HIS A 215 -6.70 -5.48 -15.39
N MET A 216 -7.63 -4.62 -14.98
CA MET A 216 -8.93 -5.06 -14.47
C MET A 216 -10.01 -5.30 -15.53
N GLY A 217 -9.80 -4.79 -16.74
CA GLY A 217 -10.79 -4.75 -17.82
C GLY A 217 -11.76 -3.57 -17.71
N VAL A 218 -12.16 -3.03 -18.88
CA VAL A 218 -13.08 -1.89 -19.00
C VAL A 218 -14.43 -2.16 -18.33
N GLY A 219 -15.05 -3.32 -18.58
CA GLY A 219 -16.37 -3.64 -18.03
C GLY A 219 -16.42 -3.76 -16.50
N ASN A 220 -15.34 -4.25 -15.88
CA ASN A 220 -15.22 -4.30 -14.43
C ASN A 220 -15.09 -2.89 -13.84
N LEU A 221 -14.30 -2.03 -14.48
CA LEU A 221 -14.16 -0.63 -14.06
C LEU A 221 -15.46 0.16 -14.23
N GLN A 222 -16.15 0.00 -15.36
CA GLN A 222 -17.48 0.59 -15.57
C GLN A 222 -18.47 0.15 -14.49
N SER A 223 -18.47 -1.14 -14.12
CA SER A 223 -19.31 -1.64 -13.03
C SER A 223 -18.98 -1.01 -11.66
N ALA A 224 -17.71 -0.69 -11.41
CA ALA A 224 -17.30 0.00 -10.19
C ALA A 224 -17.69 1.49 -10.21
N LEU A 225 -17.52 2.17 -11.35
CA LEU A 225 -17.94 3.56 -11.56
C LEU A 225 -19.46 3.71 -11.42
N SER A 226 -20.25 2.86 -12.08
CA SER A 226 -21.72 2.84 -11.92
C SER A 226 -22.14 2.60 -10.48
N ALA A 227 -21.40 1.76 -9.73
CA ALA A 227 -21.67 1.49 -8.33
C ALA A 227 -21.26 2.64 -7.40
N TYR A 228 -20.36 3.52 -7.84
CA TYR A 228 -19.99 4.74 -7.11
C TYR A 228 -21.11 5.79 -7.22
N GLY A 229 -21.69 5.93 -8.41
CA GLY A 229 -22.91 6.72 -8.65
C GLY A 229 -22.69 8.19 -9.06
N GLU A 230 -21.46 8.57 -9.39
CA GLU A 230 -21.13 9.88 -9.96
C GLU A 230 -20.35 9.71 -11.27
N ASP A 231 -20.59 10.63 -12.20
CA ASP A 231 -19.93 10.68 -13.50
C ASP A 231 -18.64 11.52 -13.45
N ASP A 232 -17.76 11.33 -14.44
CA ASP A 232 -16.48 12.07 -14.62
C ASP A 232 -15.57 12.14 -13.38
N ILE A 233 -15.54 11.08 -12.59
CA ILE A 233 -14.60 10.96 -11.47
C ILE A 233 -13.25 10.40 -11.93
N SER A 234 -12.17 10.86 -11.30
CA SER A 234 -10.86 10.25 -11.45
C SER A 234 -10.81 8.86 -10.82
N TYR A 235 -9.84 8.04 -11.23
CA TYR A 235 -9.57 6.78 -10.54
C TYR A 235 -9.13 7.00 -9.10
N ALA A 236 -8.40 8.09 -8.83
CA ALA A 236 -7.97 8.44 -7.47
C ALA A 236 -9.17 8.67 -6.56
N ARG A 237 -10.19 9.41 -7.02
CA ARG A 237 -11.44 9.57 -6.29
C ARG A 237 -12.12 8.22 -6.07
N LEU A 238 -12.37 7.46 -7.14
CA LEU A 238 -13.00 6.14 -7.04
C LEU A 238 -12.29 5.24 -6.01
N TYR A 239 -10.95 5.18 -6.05
CA TYR A 239 -10.15 4.30 -5.20
C TYR A 239 -10.10 4.74 -3.73
N PHE A 240 -9.82 6.02 -3.46
CA PHE A 240 -9.60 6.49 -2.08
C PHE A 240 -10.89 6.79 -1.33
N ASP A 241 -11.96 7.11 -2.06
CA ASP A 241 -13.27 7.47 -1.52
C ASP A 241 -14.19 6.26 -1.37
N SER A 242 -13.94 5.17 -2.12
CA SER A 242 -14.65 3.90 -1.91
C SER A 242 -14.07 3.11 -0.75
N THR A 243 -14.86 2.98 0.32
CA THR A 243 -14.52 2.25 1.55
C THR A 243 -15.62 1.25 1.94
N PRO A 244 -15.43 0.39 2.95
CA PRO A 244 -16.51 -0.43 3.50
C PRO A 244 -17.66 0.37 4.10
N LEU A 245 -17.45 1.66 4.43
CA LEU A 245 -18.44 2.50 5.11
C LEU A 245 -19.00 3.62 4.20
N GLU A 246 -18.32 3.93 3.10
CA GLU A 246 -18.73 4.92 2.10
C GLU A 246 -18.52 4.39 0.69
N HIS A 247 -19.48 4.63 -0.21
CA HIS A 247 -19.50 4.02 -1.55
C HIS A 247 -19.24 2.50 -1.51
N GLU A 248 -19.87 1.81 -0.54
CA GLU A 248 -19.60 0.40 -0.22
C GLU A 248 -19.73 -0.52 -1.45
N GLN A 249 -20.69 -0.25 -2.33
CA GLN A 249 -20.90 -1.06 -3.53
C GLN A 249 -19.70 -0.97 -4.48
N ALA A 250 -19.18 0.24 -4.73
CA ALA A 250 -17.97 0.45 -5.52
C ALA A 250 -16.76 -0.24 -4.86
N TYR A 251 -16.60 -0.08 -3.55
CA TYR A 251 -15.56 -0.78 -2.79
C TYR A 251 -15.62 -2.30 -2.97
N ARG A 252 -16.82 -2.90 -2.81
CA ARG A 252 -17.02 -4.35 -2.98
C ARG A 252 -16.65 -4.81 -4.39
N LYS A 253 -16.93 -4.02 -5.43
CA LYS A 253 -16.55 -4.34 -6.81
C LYS A 253 -15.03 -4.36 -6.98
N LEU A 254 -14.34 -3.33 -6.48
CA LEU A 254 -12.88 -3.25 -6.55
C LEU A 254 -12.20 -4.37 -5.75
N ALA A 255 -12.69 -4.64 -4.53
CA ALA A 255 -12.15 -5.68 -3.65
C ALA A 255 -12.40 -7.10 -4.18
N ALA A 256 -13.46 -7.32 -4.99
CA ALA A 256 -13.81 -8.63 -5.53
C ALA A 256 -12.87 -9.11 -6.66
N LEU A 257 -12.05 -8.23 -7.25
CA LEU A 257 -11.10 -8.59 -8.31
C LEU A 257 -10.04 -9.60 -7.84
N GLY A 258 -9.73 -9.60 -6.53
CA GLY A 258 -8.93 -10.65 -5.89
C GLY A 258 -7.45 -10.70 -6.30
N ASP A 259 -6.99 -9.72 -7.07
CA ASP A 259 -5.61 -9.55 -7.53
C ASP A 259 -5.14 -8.09 -7.36
N ASP A 260 -4.03 -7.75 -7.99
CA ASP A 260 -3.42 -6.43 -7.87
C ASP A 260 -4.10 -5.32 -8.69
N SER A 261 -5.22 -5.63 -9.37
CA SER A 261 -5.97 -4.75 -10.27
C SER A 261 -6.26 -3.37 -9.68
N ALA A 262 -6.78 -3.32 -8.44
CA ALA A 262 -7.16 -2.06 -7.80
C ALA A 262 -5.94 -1.17 -7.49
N THR A 263 -4.72 -1.70 -7.58
CA THR A 263 -3.47 -0.96 -7.34
C THR A 263 -2.66 -0.76 -8.61
N TYR A 264 -3.18 -1.15 -9.77
CA TYR A 264 -2.43 -1.20 -11.02
C TYR A 264 -1.90 0.17 -11.44
N LEU A 265 -2.76 1.20 -11.42
CA LEU A 265 -2.36 2.57 -11.76
C LEU A 265 -1.16 3.02 -10.92
N TRP A 266 -1.20 2.78 -9.61
CA TRP A 266 -0.13 3.15 -8.68
C TRP A 266 1.19 2.44 -8.99
N ARG A 267 1.12 1.19 -9.47
CA ARG A 267 2.30 0.43 -9.87
C ARG A 267 2.86 0.88 -11.21
N VAL A 268 2.01 1.28 -12.15
CA VAL A 268 2.45 1.93 -13.40
C VAL A 268 3.17 3.24 -13.06
N GLU A 269 2.63 4.03 -12.14
CA GLU A 269 3.26 5.28 -11.68
C GLU A 269 4.62 5.04 -11.00
N ALA A 270 4.72 4.00 -10.17
CA ALA A 270 6.00 3.61 -9.57
C ALA A 270 7.00 3.08 -10.62
N ALA A 271 6.54 2.36 -11.64
CA ALA A 271 7.37 1.94 -12.77
C ALA A 271 7.85 3.13 -13.61
N ARG A 272 6.99 4.14 -13.81
CA ARG A 272 7.34 5.40 -14.48
C ARG A 272 8.45 6.13 -13.74
N GLU A 273 8.38 6.19 -12.41
CA GLU A 273 9.44 6.77 -11.57
C GLU A 273 10.77 6.00 -11.69
N ILE A 274 10.74 4.67 -11.75
CA ILE A 274 11.95 3.87 -12.02
C ILE A 274 12.58 4.24 -13.37
N MET A 275 11.76 4.37 -14.43
CA MET A 275 12.26 4.74 -15.76
C MET A 275 12.80 6.17 -15.80
N ARG A 276 12.17 7.10 -15.07
CA ARG A 276 12.67 8.47 -14.90
C ARG A 276 14.03 8.47 -14.21
N LEU A 277 14.16 7.84 -13.03
CA LEU A 277 15.42 7.73 -12.30
C LEU A 277 16.50 7.03 -13.10
N TYR A 278 16.15 5.97 -13.85
CA TYR A 278 17.10 5.29 -14.74
C TYR A 278 17.76 6.23 -15.75
N ARG A 279 17.04 7.26 -16.24
CA ARG A 279 17.57 8.27 -17.16
C ARG A 279 18.26 9.42 -16.46
N SER A 280 17.62 9.98 -15.42
CA SER A 280 18.02 11.25 -14.84
C SER A 280 18.93 11.12 -13.62
N ASP A 281 18.76 10.08 -12.82
CA ASP A 281 19.52 9.87 -11.59
C ASP A 281 19.70 8.37 -11.28
N PRO A 282 20.61 7.70 -12.01
CA PRO A 282 20.81 6.27 -11.84
C PRO A 282 21.37 5.91 -10.46
N ALA A 283 22.12 6.81 -9.82
CA ALA A 283 22.66 6.59 -8.48
C ALA A 283 21.54 6.53 -7.43
N GLN A 284 20.55 7.43 -7.53
CA GLN A 284 19.37 7.37 -6.68
C GLN A 284 18.52 6.12 -6.97
N LEU A 285 18.42 5.66 -8.22
CA LEU A 285 17.76 4.39 -8.53
C LEU A 285 18.40 3.21 -7.78
N ASP A 286 19.74 3.12 -7.79
CA ASP A 286 20.46 2.06 -7.09
C ASP A 286 20.28 2.15 -5.58
N ARG A 287 20.33 3.37 -5.02
CA ARG A 287 20.08 3.60 -3.59
C ARG A 287 18.69 3.13 -3.19
N ILE A 288 17.64 3.56 -3.90
CA ILE A 288 16.26 3.15 -3.61
C ILE A 288 16.11 1.65 -3.81
N SER A 289 16.69 1.08 -4.87
CA SER A 289 16.65 -0.36 -5.11
C SER A 289 17.26 -1.14 -3.94
N ALA A 290 18.42 -0.73 -3.44
CA ALA A 290 19.06 -1.37 -2.30
C ALA A 290 18.18 -1.32 -1.04
N LEU A 291 17.56 -0.17 -0.75
CA LEU A 291 16.64 -0.01 0.39
C LEU A 291 15.37 -0.85 0.23
N GLN A 292 14.77 -0.85 -0.97
CA GLN A 292 13.56 -1.62 -1.27
C GLN A 292 13.79 -3.12 -1.16
N THR A 293 14.99 -3.61 -1.49
CA THR A 293 15.31 -5.06 -1.49
C THR A 293 16.11 -5.51 -0.28
N ALA A 294 16.40 -4.63 0.67
CA ALA A 294 17.12 -5.00 1.90
C ALA A 294 16.33 -6.02 2.73
N LYS A 295 14.99 -5.97 2.64
CA LYS A 295 14.04 -6.82 3.37
C LYS A 295 12.83 -7.14 2.50
N ASN A 296 11.92 -7.95 3.03
CA ASN A 296 10.66 -8.33 2.38
C ASN A 296 9.58 -7.22 2.41
N SER A 297 9.97 -5.97 2.70
CA SER A 297 9.08 -4.79 2.72
C SER A 297 9.88 -3.52 2.43
N ALA A 298 9.18 -2.41 2.21
CA ALA A 298 9.77 -1.07 2.07
C ALA A 298 10.20 -0.43 3.40
N GLU A 299 10.33 -1.18 4.50
CA GLU A 299 10.62 -0.59 5.82
C GLU A 299 11.93 0.20 5.88
N GLU A 300 12.96 -0.22 5.12
CA GLU A 300 14.22 0.53 5.04
C GLU A 300 14.16 1.73 4.11
N VAL A 301 13.14 1.83 3.25
CA VAL A 301 12.84 3.09 2.53
C VAL A 301 12.21 4.10 3.48
N LEU A 302 11.30 3.65 4.35
CA LEU A 302 10.66 4.53 5.33
C LEU A 302 11.65 5.01 6.41
N HIS A 303 12.55 4.12 6.84
CA HIS A 303 13.51 4.39 7.91
C HIS A 303 14.88 3.76 7.60
N PRO A 304 15.66 4.39 6.70
CA PRO A 304 16.99 3.91 6.36
C PRO A 304 17.88 3.81 7.59
N ARG A 305 18.66 2.72 7.70
CA ARG A 305 19.57 2.50 8.84
C ARG A 305 20.56 3.64 9.05
N ALA A 306 21.01 4.28 7.97
CA ALA A 306 21.95 5.41 8.03
C ALA A 306 21.35 6.64 8.73
N GLU A 307 20.03 6.80 8.69
CA GLU A 307 19.32 7.99 9.19
C GLU A 307 18.55 7.70 10.48
N THR A 308 18.22 6.43 10.73
CA THR A 308 17.37 6.02 11.86
C THR A 308 18.18 5.24 12.90
N LYS A 309 18.57 5.94 13.97
CA LYS A 309 19.40 5.36 15.04
C LYS A 309 18.59 4.44 15.96
N PRO A 310 19.04 3.19 16.20
CA PRO A 310 18.41 2.29 17.16
C PRO A 310 18.70 2.68 18.61
N PHE A 311 17.77 2.37 19.51
CA PHE A 311 17.96 2.43 20.95
C PHE A 311 18.91 1.30 21.40
N ARG A 312 20.07 1.65 21.95
CA ARG A 312 21.13 0.69 22.29
C ARG A 312 20.97 0.03 23.66
N SER A 313 20.16 0.62 24.54
CA SER A 313 20.04 0.17 25.93
C SER A 313 18.66 0.51 26.52
N PRO A 314 18.31 -0.11 27.67
CA PRO A 314 17.13 0.29 28.41
C PRO A 314 17.19 1.72 28.99
N SER A 315 18.38 2.30 29.20
CA SER A 315 18.50 3.70 29.62
C SER A 315 18.14 4.65 28.48
N ALA A 316 18.58 4.34 27.25
CA ALA A 316 18.20 5.12 26.07
C ALA A 316 16.69 5.10 25.82
N LEU A 317 16.01 3.99 26.13
CA LEU A 317 14.54 3.94 26.10
C LEU A 317 13.91 4.85 27.15
N ARG A 318 14.43 4.84 28.39
CA ARG A 318 13.94 5.72 29.47
C ARG A 318 14.08 7.19 29.08
N GLU A 319 15.27 7.61 28.65
CA GLU A 319 15.53 8.97 28.16
C GLU A 319 14.55 9.34 27.03
N ALA A 320 14.26 8.41 26.13
CA ALA A 320 13.32 8.64 25.04
C ALA A 320 11.85 8.77 25.50
N TYR A 321 11.45 8.16 26.62
CA TYR A 321 10.15 8.45 27.22
C TYR A 321 10.17 9.81 27.93
N ASP A 322 11.24 10.11 28.66
CA ASP A 322 11.38 11.33 29.45
C ASP A 322 11.38 12.59 28.55
N ASP A 323 11.99 12.51 27.35
CA ASP A 323 12.03 13.60 26.37
C ASP A 323 10.90 13.56 25.32
N GLY A 324 9.94 12.62 25.44
CA GLY A 324 8.78 12.52 24.58
C GLY A 324 9.01 11.91 23.19
N ARG A 325 10.22 11.44 22.87
CA ARG A 325 10.45 10.66 21.63
C ARG A 325 9.68 9.35 21.57
N LEU A 326 9.33 8.76 22.73
CA LEU A 326 8.46 7.60 22.87
C LEU A 326 7.25 7.95 23.75
N ALA A 327 6.08 7.54 23.29
CA ALA A 327 4.84 7.56 24.04
C ALA A 327 4.50 6.15 24.55
N ALA A 328 4.09 6.05 25.81
CA ALA A 328 3.70 4.78 26.43
C ALA A 328 2.33 4.31 25.93
N LEU A 329 2.19 2.99 25.71
CA LEU A 329 0.92 2.36 25.39
C LEU A 329 0.03 2.31 26.65
N ARG A 330 -1.00 3.16 26.68
CA ARG A 330 -1.99 3.19 27.77
C ARG A 330 -3.14 2.23 27.48
N ARG A 331 -3.35 1.25 28.37
CA ARG A 331 -4.38 0.20 28.20
C ARG A 331 -5.79 0.77 28.01
N THR A 332 -6.16 1.77 28.81
CA THR A 332 -7.47 2.42 28.77
C THR A 332 -7.69 3.16 27.45
N THR A 333 -6.68 3.88 26.96
CA THR A 333 -6.72 4.55 25.67
C THR A 333 -6.87 3.56 24.53
N LEU A 334 -6.01 2.54 24.47
CA LEU A 334 -6.04 1.52 23.41
C LEU A 334 -7.37 0.78 23.33
N ALA A 335 -7.99 0.47 24.48
CA ALA A 335 -9.27 -0.23 24.52
C ALA A 335 -10.41 0.56 23.85
N LYS A 336 -10.41 1.90 23.93
CA LYS A 336 -11.40 2.76 23.24
C LYS A 336 -11.41 2.49 21.73
N TYR A 337 -10.22 2.24 21.17
CA TYR A 337 -9.96 2.03 19.76
C TYR A 337 -9.88 0.55 19.36
N GLY A 338 -10.40 -0.38 20.17
CA GLY A 338 -10.42 -1.80 19.80
C GLY A 338 -9.03 -2.45 19.80
N LEU A 339 -8.11 -1.97 20.63
CA LEU A 339 -6.75 -2.49 20.74
C LEU A 339 -6.50 -3.01 22.16
N ARG A 340 -5.72 -4.08 22.26
CA ARG A 340 -5.23 -4.60 23.55
C ARG A 340 -3.74 -4.88 23.49
N ILE A 341 -3.06 -4.65 24.62
CA ILE A 341 -1.66 -5.05 24.80
C ILE A 341 -1.64 -6.54 25.14
N ASP A 342 -0.90 -7.33 24.37
CA ASP A 342 -0.71 -8.74 24.69
C ASP A 342 0.06 -8.94 26.02
N ARG A 343 -0.31 -9.98 26.78
CA ARG A 343 0.31 -10.27 28.09
C ARG A 343 1.79 -10.67 27.96
N GLY A 344 2.15 -11.27 26.84
CA GLY A 344 3.51 -11.65 26.47
C GLY A 344 4.40 -10.45 26.12
N MET A 345 3.83 -9.30 25.72
CA MET A 345 4.63 -8.15 25.28
C MET A 345 5.61 -7.68 26.38
N GLY A 346 6.90 -7.72 26.05
CA GLY A 346 8.02 -7.38 26.93
C GLY A 346 8.48 -8.53 27.83
N GLU A 347 8.14 -9.78 27.53
CA GLU A 347 8.46 -10.95 28.37
C GLU A 347 9.95 -11.13 28.72
N LEU A 348 10.87 -10.67 27.87
CA LEU A 348 12.31 -10.79 28.14
C LEU A 348 12.83 -9.64 29.04
N ALA A 349 12.00 -8.65 29.36
CA ALA A 349 12.39 -7.49 30.17
C ALA A 349 13.02 -7.85 31.54
N PRO A 350 12.50 -8.85 32.29
CA PRO A 350 13.09 -9.23 33.58
C PRO A 350 14.55 -9.71 33.47
N ARG A 351 14.95 -10.32 32.33
CA ARG A 351 16.34 -10.73 32.09
C ARG A 351 17.30 -9.55 31.96
N LEU A 352 16.77 -8.36 31.67
CA LEU A 352 17.50 -7.10 31.62
C LEU A 352 17.30 -6.27 32.89
N GLN A 353 16.71 -6.85 33.96
CA GLN A 353 16.35 -6.16 35.20
C GLN A 353 15.44 -4.95 34.95
N ARG A 354 14.50 -5.10 34.01
CA ARG A 354 13.52 -4.07 33.64
C ARG A 354 12.09 -4.60 33.73
N ARG A 355 11.14 -3.67 33.89
CA ARG A 355 9.70 -3.97 33.83
C ARG A 355 9.27 -4.12 32.38
N LYS A 356 8.26 -4.96 32.11
CA LYS A 356 7.68 -5.13 30.76
C LYS A 356 7.25 -3.79 30.14
N THR A 357 6.75 -2.86 30.95
CA THR A 357 6.29 -1.53 30.53
C THR A 357 7.37 -0.69 29.84
N THR A 358 8.65 -0.96 30.10
CA THR A 358 9.78 -0.32 29.38
C THR A 358 9.67 -0.52 27.86
N TYR A 359 9.14 -1.67 27.43
CA TYR A 359 9.03 -2.08 26.02
C TYR A 359 7.59 -2.00 25.49
N ARG A 360 6.78 -1.11 26.09
CA ARG A 360 5.39 -0.85 25.72
C ARG A 360 5.24 0.60 25.32
N GLY A 361 5.94 0.97 24.26
CA GLY A 361 5.92 2.33 23.73
C GLY A 361 6.20 2.35 22.25
N LEU A 362 5.80 3.45 21.63
CA LEU A 362 6.01 3.75 20.22
C LEU A 362 6.35 5.22 20.10
N ARG A 363 6.99 5.60 18.99
CA ARG A 363 7.07 7.02 18.65
C ARG A 363 5.65 7.59 18.50
N PRO A 364 5.40 8.86 18.87
CA PRO A 364 4.04 9.42 18.82
C PRO A 364 3.32 9.22 17.48
N PRO A 365 3.96 9.46 16.30
CA PRO A 365 3.30 9.18 15.02
C PRO A 365 2.93 7.71 14.80
N ALA A 366 3.77 6.78 15.28
CA ALA A 366 3.49 5.34 15.20
C ALA A 366 2.34 4.92 16.15
N LEU A 367 2.25 5.54 17.33
CA LEU A 367 1.12 5.34 18.24
C LEU A 367 -0.18 5.91 17.64
N ALA A 368 -0.12 7.09 17.01
CA ALA A 368 -1.26 7.71 16.34
C ALA A 368 -1.81 6.80 15.22
N LEU A 369 -0.91 6.26 14.39
CA LEU A 369 -1.30 5.33 13.33
C LEU A 369 -1.87 4.02 13.88
N LEU A 370 -1.26 3.43 14.92
CA LEU A 370 -1.80 2.24 15.57
C LEU A 370 -3.23 2.49 16.06
N THR A 371 -3.47 3.62 16.72
CA THR A 371 -4.80 4.03 17.19
C THR A 371 -5.79 4.21 16.04
N TYR A 372 -5.39 4.92 14.98
CA TYR A 372 -6.19 5.11 13.77
C TYR A 372 -6.56 3.76 13.12
N LEU A 373 -5.60 2.85 12.98
CA LEU A 373 -5.82 1.50 12.47
C LEU A 373 -6.85 0.75 13.32
N GLY A 374 -6.69 0.77 14.65
CA GLY A 374 -7.63 0.14 15.58
C GLY A 374 -9.05 0.69 15.45
N ALA A 375 -9.18 2.02 15.42
CA ALA A 375 -10.45 2.71 15.25
C ALA A 375 -11.15 2.29 13.94
N GLY A 376 -10.42 2.26 12.84
CA GLY A 376 -10.94 1.81 11.54
C GLY A 376 -11.40 0.37 11.57
N VAL A 377 -10.58 -0.55 12.09
CA VAL A 377 -10.96 -1.97 12.19
C VAL A 377 -12.21 -2.16 13.05
N LYS A 378 -12.30 -1.47 14.19
CA LYS A 378 -13.47 -1.54 15.08
C LYS A 378 -14.73 -1.04 14.38
N SER A 379 -14.66 0.11 13.70
CA SER A 379 -15.81 0.71 13.03
C SER A 379 -16.28 -0.10 11.83
N ILE A 380 -15.34 -0.57 10.99
CA ILE A 380 -15.66 -1.33 9.77
C ILE A 380 -16.21 -2.71 10.10
N SER A 381 -15.61 -3.41 11.06
CA SER A 381 -16.02 -4.79 11.38
C SER A 381 -17.25 -4.88 12.27
N GLY A 382 -17.64 -3.78 12.93
CA GLY A 382 -18.64 -3.78 14.01
C GLY A 382 -18.26 -4.70 15.19
N SER A 383 -17.01 -5.16 15.26
CA SER A 383 -16.59 -6.19 16.22
C SER A 383 -16.24 -5.59 17.57
N GLU A 384 -16.79 -6.18 18.63
CA GLU A 384 -16.34 -5.94 20.01
C GLU A 384 -14.98 -6.60 20.32
N GLY A 385 -14.39 -7.33 19.38
CA GLY A 385 -13.06 -7.93 19.53
C GLY A 385 -11.94 -6.89 19.43
N SER A 386 -10.91 -7.02 20.26
CA SER A 386 -9.71 -6.17 20.15
C SER A 386 -8.57 -6.85 19.38
N LEU A 387 -7.88 -6.10 18.52
CA LEU A 387 -6.61 -6.54 17.95
C LEU A 387 -5.53 -6.57 19.04
N ALA A 388 -4.74 -7.65 19.05
CA ALA A 388 -3.68 -7.81 20.02
C ALA A 388 -2.37 -7.25 19.48
N VAL A 389 -1.86 -6.20 20.13
CA VAL A 389 -0.50 -5.72 19.87
C VAL A 389 0.46 -6.61 20.63
N THR A 390 1.38 -7.28 19.93
CA THR A 390 2.29 -8.29 20.52
C THR A 390 3.71 -7.78 20.69
N SER A 391 4.14 -6.83 19.86
CA SER A 391 5.44 -6.17 19.98
C SER A 391 5.40 -4.69 19.62
N THR A 392 6.28 -3.90 20.23
CA THR A 392 6.47 -2.46 19.94
C THR A 392 7.97 -2.12 20.01
N VAL A 393 8.37 -1.10 20.77
CA VAL A 393 9.77 -0.71 20.93
C VAL A 393 10.60 -1.78 21.66
N ARG A 394 11.84 -1.97 21.18
CA ARG A 394 12.90 -2.79 21.77
C ARG A 394 14.17 -1.94 21.90
N ASP A 395 15.13 -2.41 22.69
CA ASP A 395 16.52 -1.95 22.57
C ASP A 395 17.40 -3.10 22.03
N GLU A 396 18.62 -2.79 21.61
CA GLU A 396 19.55 -3.78 21.05
C GLU A 396 19.84 -4.95 22.02
N ARG A 397 19.85 -4.73 23.35
CA ARG A 397 20.05 -5.81 24.33
C ARG A 397 18.85 -6.74 24.35
N TYR A 398 17.62 -6.19 24.32
CA TYR A 398 16.41 -6.99 24.20
C TYR A 398 16.38 -7.79 22.89
N GLN A 399 16.75 -7.14 21.77
CA GLN A 399 16.79 -7.79 20.45
C GLN A 399 17.77 -8.97 20.44
N ARG A 400 18.97 -8.83 21.03
CA ARG A 400 19.93 -9.94 21.14
C ARG A 400 19.39 -11.13 21.95
N LEU A 401 18.66 -10.86 23.04
CA LEU A 401 18.01 -11.93 23.80
C LEU A 401 16.94 -12.65 22.98
N LEU A 402 16.18 -11.92 22.16
CA LEU A 402 15.17 -12.53 21.28
C LEU A 402 15.83 -13.44 20.24
N LEU A 403 16.93 -13.00 19.62
CA LEU A 403 17.69 -13.79 18.63
C LEU A 403 18.21 -15.11 19.16
N SER A 404 18.62 -15.14 20.44
CA SER A 404 19.08 -16.37 21.09
C SER A 404 17.96 -17.42 21.31
N ARG A 405 16.69 -17.02 21.19
CA ARG A 405 15.52 -17.88 21.49
C ARG A 405 14.63 -18.15 20.29
N ASN A 406 14.60 -17.25 19.32
CA ASN A 406 13.71 -17.32 18.18
C ASN A 406 14.52 -17.31 16.88
N ARG A 407 14.48 -18.42 16.13
CA ARG A 407 15.14 -18.53 14.82
C ARG A 407 14.54 -17.58 13.77
N GLU A 408 13.31 -17.11 13.99
CA GLU A 408 12.63 -16.13 13.12
C GLU A 408 13.05 -14.69 13.41
N ALA A 409 13.73 -14.42 14.53
CA ALA A 409 14.26 -13.09 14.79
C ALA A 409 15.46 -12.84 13.86
N THR A 410 15.45 -11.70 13.16
CA THR A 410 16.52 -11.37 12.22
C THR A 410 17.74 -10.77 12.96
N PRO A 411 18.97 -11.25 12.68
CA PRO A 411 20.20 -10.66 13.23
C PRO A 411 20.49 -9.25 12.68
N ASN A 412 19.73 -8.85 11.66
CA ASN A 412 19.85 -7.58 10.96
C ASN A 412 19.13 -6.44 11.70
N TYR A 413 19.39 -5.21 11.27
CA TYR A 413 18.73 -3.99 11.76
C TYR A 413 17.21 -4.19 11.90
N SER A 414 16.67 -4.04 13.11
CA SER A 414 15.24 -4.24 13.39
C SER A 414 14.56 -2.91 13.69
N LEU A 415 13.45 -2.62 13.01
CA LEU A 415 12.73 -1.35 13.19
C LEU A 415 12.06 -1.24 14.55
N HIS A 416 11.82 -2.36 15.25
CA HIS A 416 11.42 -2.33 16.66
C HIS A 416 12.43 -1.61 17.55
N THR A 417 13.73 -1.66 17.21
CA THR A 417 14.76 -0.95 17.98
C THR A 417 14.73 0.57 17.79
N THR A 418 13.83 1.09 16.94
CA THR A 418 13.72 2.52 16.65
C THR A 418 12.41 3.15 17.15
N GLY A 419 11.45 2.32 17.58
CA GLY A 419 10.11 2.75 18.01
C GLY A 419 9.13 3.06 16.87
N TRP A 420 9.50 2.77 15.62
CA TRP A 420 8.66 2.97 14.43
C TRP A 420 7.83 1.74 14.04
N ALA A 421 8.05 0.58 14.65
CA ALA A 421 7.38 -0.66 14.28
C ALA A 421 6.60 -1.29 15.44
N PHE A 422 5.50 -1.95 15.08
CA PHE A 422 4.70 -2.77 15.97
C PHE A 422 4.18 -4.02 15.27
N ASP A 423 3.85 -5.03 16.06
CA ASP A 423 3.32 -6.31 15.58
C ASP A 423 1.89 -6.51 16.08
N LEU A 424 1.01 -6.98 15.20
CA LEU A 424 -0.35 -7.39 15.52
C LEU A 424 -0.49 -8.91 15.42
N LEU A 425 -1.10 -9.56 16.40
CA LEU A 425 -1.38 -10.99 16.35
C LEU A 425 -2.33 -11.32 15.19
N ARG A 426 -2.00 -12.34 14.40
CA ARG A 426 -2.86 -12.86 13.32
C ARG A 426 -3.96 -13.80 13.84
N THR A 427 -4.67 -13.35 14.86
CA THR A 427 -5.82 -14.05 15.42
C THR A 427 -6.95 -13.05 15.58
N TYR A 428 -8.06 -13.35 14.91
CA TYR A 428 -9.19 -12.45 14.79
C TYR A 428 -10.41 -13.09 15.44
N ARG A 429 -11.30 -12.25 15.97
CA ARG A 429 -12.58 -12.68 16.56
C ARG A 429 -13.55 -13.19 15.50
N SER A 430 -13.51 -12.59 14.30
CA SER A 430 -14.39 -12.93 13.18
C SER A 430 -13.67 -12.73 11.84
N LYS A 431 -14.27 -13.26 10.77
CA LYS A 431 -13.84 -12.99 9.39
C LYS A 431 -13.92 -11.50 9.08
N ASP A 432 -14.95 -10.81 9.55
CA ASP A 432 -15.14 -9.37 9.29
C ASP A 432 -14.05 -8.53 9.94
N GLN A 433 -13.59 -8.89 11.15
CA GLN A 433 -12.43 -8.24 11.75
C GLN A 433 -11.15 -8.45 10.93
N ALA A 434 -10.97 -9.64 10.36
CA ALA A 434 -9.83 -9.94 9.49
C ALA A 434 -9.88 -9.12 8.18
N LEU A 435 -11.05 -9.02 7.55
CA LEU A 435 -11.26 -8.24 6.33
C LEU A 435 -11.11 -6.73 6.59
N ALA A 436 -11.63 -6.24 7.72
CA ALA A 436 -11.44 -4.85 8.13
C ALA A 436 -9.96 -4.50 8.36
N LEU A 437 -9.19 -5.41 8.98
CA LEU A 437 -7.75 -5.22 9.11
C LEU A 437 -7.05 -5.21 7.74
N GLN A 438 -7.42 -6.12 6.85
CA GLN A 438 -6.86 -6.16 5.49
C GLN A 438 -7.10 -4.83 4.75
N PHE A 439 -8.33 -4.33 4.78
CA PHE A 439 -8.67 -3.02 4.21
C PHE A 439 -7.81 -1.90 4.80
N MET A 440 -7.68 -1.84 6.13
CA MET A 440 -6.89 -0.78 6.78
C MET A 440 -5.40 -0.86 6.42
N LEU A 441 -4.84 -2.07 6.29
CA LEU A 441 -3.45 -2.25 5.84
C LEU A 441 -3.25 -1.73 4.42
N GLU A 442 -4.15 -2.09 3.50
CA GLU A 442 -4.11 -1.63 2.10
C GLU A 442 -4.28 -0.12 1.99
N ARG A 443 -5.28 0.45 2.68
CA ARG A 443 -5.50 1.90 2.72
C ARG A 443 -4.27 2.65 3.23
N LEU A 444 -3.71 2.23 4.37
CA LEU A 444 -2.54 2.88 4.96
C LEU A 444 -1.28 2.72 4.09
N GLN A 445 -1.14 1.60 3.38
CA GLN A 445 -0.08 1.41 2.41
C GLN A 445 -0.26 2.35 1.20
N SER A 446 -1.47 2.47 0.66
CA SER A 446 -1.78 3.41 -0.44
C SER A 446 -1.59 4.88 -0.03
N HIS A 447 -1.65 5.19 1.26
CA HIS A 447 -1.28 6.50 1.77
C HIS A 447 0.22 6.68 2.06
N ASN A 448 1.05 5.68 1.75
CA ASN A 448 2.48 5.58 2.06
C ASN A 448 2.79 5.79 3.55
N LEU A 449 1.86 5.39 4.42
CA LEU A 449 2.02 5.55 5.87
C LEU A 449 2.61 4.32 6.54
N ILE A 450 2.57 3.17 5.89
CA ILE A 450 3.16 1.93 6.41
C ILE A 450 3.90 1.15 5.32
N ALA A 451 4.86 0.36 5.77
CA ALA A 451 5.29 -0.87 5.12
C ALA A 451 4.91 -2.03 6.06
N TRP A 452 4.47 -3.16 5.52
CA TRP A 452 4.04 -4.28 6.36
C TRP A 452 4.43 -5.63 5.77
N VAL A 453 4.56 -6.63 6.65
CA VAL A 453 4.89 -8.01 6.30
C VAL A 453 3.93 -8.94 7.04
N ARG A 454 3.41 -9.94 6.33
CA ARG A 454 2.68 -11.04 6.93
C ARG A 454 3.65 -12.13 7.40
N GLU A 455 3.87 -12.22 8.70
CA GLU A 455 4.61 -13.31 9.33
C GLU A 455 3.66 -14.43 9.76
N PRO A 456 4.11 -15.66 10.09
CA PRO A 456 3.22 -16.77 10.42
C PRO A 456 2.22 -16.47 11.54
N ALA A 457 2.67 -15.83 12.63
CA ALA A 457 1.84 -15.52 13.81
C ALA A 457 1.45 -14.05 13.94
N ALA A 458 2.10 -13.13 13.20
CA ALA A 458 1.91 -11.69 13.36
C ALA A 458 1.87 -10.94 12.01
N ILE A 459 1.28 -9.75 12.01
CA ILE A 459 1.48 -8.74 10.98
C ILE A 459 2.51 -7.76 11.53
N HIS A 460 3.69 -7.71 10.92
CA HIS A 460 4.71 -6.72 11.22
C HIS A 460 4.41 -5.43 10.46
N ILE A 461 4.36 -4.30 11.16
CA ILE A 461 4.04 -2.99 10.57
C ILE A 461 5.13 -2.00 10.96
N THR A 462 5.78 -1.40 9.96
CA THR A 462 6.66 -0.24 10.11
C THR A 462 5.92 1.01 9.66
N VAL A 463 5.88 2.03 10.53
CA VAL A 463 5.16 3.28 10.30
C VAL A 463 6.08 4.36 9.72
N SER A 464 5.64 5.05 8.67
CA SER A 464 6.32 6.21 8.09
C SER A 464 6.36 7.40 9.06
N ALA A 465 7.40 8.23 8.98
CA ALA A 465 7.46 9.51 9.68
C ALA A 465 6.34 10.49 9.26
N ASP A 466 5.73 10.28 8.09
CA ASP A 466 4.58 11.07 7.62
C ASP A 466 3.28 10.78 8.37
N ALA A 467 3.23 9.73 9.19
CA ALA A 467 2.14 9.49 10.12
C ALA A 467 1.99 10.62 11.17
N ARG A 468 2.94 11.57 11.23
CA ARG A 468 2.81 12.79 12.05
C ARG A 468 1.54 13.59 11.73
N ARG A 469 0.99 13.47 10.51
CA ARG A 469 -0.29 14.07 10.14
C ARG A 469 -1.49 13.49 10.88
N LEU A 470 -1.33 12.31 11.48
CA LEU A 470 -2.33 11.70 12.36
C LEU A 470 -2.15 12.12 13.82
N ALA A 471 -1.21 13.01 14.17
CA ALA A 471 -0.94 13.37 15.56
C ALA A 471 -2.19 13.86 16.31
N ALA A 472 -3.10 14.57 15.63
CA ALA A 472 -4.39 15.01 16.18
C ALA A 472 -5.27 13.86 16.70
N VAL A 473 -5.09 12.62 16.20
CA VAL A 473 -5.78 11.42 16.72
C VAL A 473 -5.39 11.09 18.17
N LEU A 474 -4.24 11.56 18.62
CA LEU A 474 -3.78 11.37 20.00
C LEU A 474 -4.19 12.50 20.93
N GLU A 475 -4.74 13.60 20.40
CA GLU A 475 -5.27 14.69 21.21
C GLU A 475 -6.66 14.28 21.73
N PRO A 476 -6.91 14.43 23.06
CA PRO A 476 -8.10 13.92 23.72
C PRO A 476 -9.39 14.64 23.35
#